data_AF-R1CVC6-F1
#
_entry.id   AF-R1CVC6-F1
#
_cell.length_a   1.000
_cell.length_b   1.000
_cell.length_c   1.000
_cell.angle_alpha   90.00
_cell.angle_beta   90.00
_cell.angle_gamma   90.00
#
_symmetry.space_group_name_H-M   'P 1'
#
loop_
_entity.id
_entity.type
_entity.pdbx_description
1 polymer ?
#
loop_
_entity_poly.entity_id
_entity_poly.type
_entity_poly.pdbx_seq_one_letter_code
_entity_poly.pdbx_strand_id
1 'polypeptide(L)' 'SEEELRAAFDVIDADQSGDIDLDELRSAIRAIKTSTDDQAIEQMIALADADGSGSIDFEEFVDLM' A
#
# COMPACT_ATOMS: atom_id res chain seq x y z
N SER A 1 -2.61 -3.23 -16.08
CA SER A 1 -1.49 -4.11 -16.51
C SER A 1 -0.47 -4.21 -15.40
N GLU A 2 0.35 -5.26 -15.35
CA GLU A 2 1.41 -5.42 -14.31
C GLU A 2 2.32 -4.18 -14.20
N GLU A 3 2.62 -3.53 -15.33
CA GLU A 3 3.35 -2.25 -15.37
C GLU A 3 2.62 -1.08 -14.68
N GLU A 4 1.28 -1.03 -14.73
CA GLU A 4 0.49 0.00 -14.04
C GLU A 4 0.43 -0.25 -12.53
N LEU A 5 0.34 -1.53 -12.12
CA LEU A 5 0.43 -1.92 -10.72
C LEU A 5 1.80 -1.59 -10.17
N ARG A 6 2.86 -1.85 -10.94
CA ARG A 6 4.23 -1.53 -10.55
C ARG A 6 4.50 -0.04 -10.48
N ALA A 7 4.00 0.73 -11.44
CA ALA A 7 4.09 2.18 -11.39
C ALA A 7 3.29 2.77 -10.21
N ALA A 8 2.14 2.18 -9.86
CA ALA A 8 1.39 2.58 -8.68
C ALA A 8 2.14 2.21 -7.39
N PHE A 9 2.71 1.01 -7.33
CA PHE A 9 3.53 0.53 -6.21
C PHE A 9 4.74 1.44 -5.99
N ASP A 10 5.52 1.73 -7.03
CA ASP A 10 6.69 2.64 -6.97
C ASP A 10 6.33 4.08 -6.59
N VAL A 11 5.07 4.50 -6.77
CA VAL A 11 4.59 5.82 -6.33
C VAL A 11 4.25 5.83 -4.85
N ILE A 12 3.91 4.67 -4.29
CA ILE A 12 3.56 4.49 -2.88
C ILE A 12 4.82 4.19 -2.06
N ASP A 13 5.63 3.23 -2.52
CA ASP A 13 6.95 2.85 -2.00
C ASP A 13 7.95 4.01 -2.25
N ALA A 14 8.01 4.92 -1.29
CA ALA A 14 8.76 6.15 -1.40
C ALA A 14 10.25 5.92 -1.12
N ASP A 15 10.57 4.91 -0.31
CA ASP A 15 11.94 4.55 0.04
C ASP A 15 12.56 3.48 -0.89
N GLN A 16 11.77 2.91 -1.80
CA GLN A 16 12.15 1.83 -2.72
C GLN A 16 12.67 0.60 -1.98
N SER A 17 12.11 0.33 -0.80
CA SER A 17 12.43 -0.86 -0.03
C SER A 17 11.94 -2.14 -0.70
N GLY A 18 10.91 -2.04 -1.54
CA GLY A 18 10.26 -3.16 -2.21
C GLY A 18 9.01 -3.67 -1.49
N ASP A 19 8.67 -3.07 -0.35
CA ASP A 19 7.49 -3.38 0.47
C ASP A 19 6.85 -2.05 0.89
N ILE A 20 5.52 -1.94 0.85
CA ILE A 20 4.82 -0.72 1.27
C ILE A 20 4.57 -0.78 2.76
N ASP A 21 5.17 0.14 3.51
CA ASP A 21 4.91 0.25 4.94
C ASP A 21 3.64 1.07 5.26
N LEU A 22 3.28 1.07 6.55
CA LEU A 22 2.07 1.73 7.04
C LEU A 22 2.09 3.26 6.86
N ASP A 23 3.26 3.87 6.92
CA ASP A 23 3.45 5.32 6.78
C ASP A 23 3.44 5.75 5.30
N GLU A 24 3.99 4.92 4.42
CA GLU A 24 3.95 5.06 2.97
C GLU A 24 2.54 4.90 2.42
N LEU A 25 1.83 3.84 2.82
CA LEU A 25 0.44 3.66 2.43
C LEU A 25 -0.44 4.80 2.95
N ARG A 26 -0.21 5.27 4.19
CA ARG A 26 -0.90 6.46 4.73
C ARG A 26 -0.67 7.68 3.85
N SER A 27 0.58 7.92 3.46
CA SER A 27 0.96 9.07 2.66
C SER A 27 0.33 9.02 1.27
N ALA A 28 0.35 7.85 0.63
CA ALA A 28 -0.27 7.64 -0.67
C ALA A 28 -1.79 7.74 -0.65
N ILE A 29 -2.46 7.11 0.33
CA ILE A 29 -3.91 7.20 0.46
C ILE A 29 -4.35 8.64 0.75
N ARG A 30 -3.59 9.40 1.55
CA ARG A 30 -3.85 10.84 1.75
C ARG A 30 -3.64 11.67 0.49
N ALA A 31 -2.68 11.29 -0.36
CA ALA A 31 -2.45 11.94 -1.65
C ALA A 31 -3.60 11.69 -2.65
N ILE A 32 -4.18 10.49 -2.63
CA ILE A 32 -5.26 10.08 -3.54
C ILE A 32 -6.65 10.52 -3.02
N LYS A 33 -6.89 10.41 -1.70
CA LYS A 33 -8.11 10.82 -1.03
C LYS A 33 -7.78 11.80 0.09
N THR A 34 -8.19 13.05 -0.11
CA THR A 34 -8.03 14.18 0.82
C THR A 34 -8.73 14.02 2.18
N SER A 35 -9.40 12.91 2.45
CA SER A 35 -10.10 12.64 3.72
C SER A 35 -10.35 11.14 3.89
N THR A 36 -9.30 10.39 4.20
CA THR A 36 -9.42 8.99 4.66
C THR A 36 -9.03 8.91 6.12
N ASP A 37 -9.84 8.23 6.93
CA ASP A 37 -9.56 8.00 8.34
C ASP A 37 -8.40 7.00 8.51
N ASP A 38 -7.50 7.28 9.45
CA ASP A 38 -6.34 6.44 9.78
C ASP A 38 -6.73 5.00 10.12
N GLN A 39 -7.94 4.81 10.66
CA GLN A 39 -8.49 3.50 11.02
C GLN A 39 -8.92 2.69 9.78
N ALA A 40 -9.38 3.34 8.72
CA ALA A 40 -9.69 2.67 7.47
C ALA A 40 -8.40 2.22 6.76
N ILE A 41 -7.33 3.00 6.87
CA ILE A 41 -6.01 2.67 6.33
C ILE A 41 -5.44 1.44 7.05
N GLU A 42 -5.51 1.40 8.38
CA GLU A 42 -5.11 0.21 9.16
C GLU A 42 -5.91 -1.03 8.79
N GLN A 43 -7.22 -0.90 8.53
CA GLN A 43 -8.03 -2.04 8.07
C GLN A 43 -7.67 -2.47 6.65
N MET A 44 -7.34 -1.54 5.75
CA MET A 44 -6.88 -1.90 4.40
C MET A 44 -5.55 -2.64 4.46
N ILE A 45 -4.62 -2.21 5.31
CA ILE A 45 -3.34 -2.92 5.53
C ILE A 45 -3.60 -4.30 6.10
N ALA A 46 -4.38 -4.42 7.17
CA ALA A 46 -4.67 -5.73 7.76
C ALA A 46 -5.44 -6.68 6.84
N LEU A 47 -6.09 -6.17 5.79
CA LEU A 47 -6.72 -6.98 4.74
C LEU A 47 -5.73 -7.34 3.62
N ALA A 48 -4.69 -6.53 3.43
CA ALA A 48 -3.67 -6.68 2.41
C ALA A 48 -2.53 -7.59 2.84
N ASP A 49 -2.08 -7.38 4.07
CA ASP A 49 -1.02 -8.09 4.78
C ASP A 49 -1.53 -9.50 5.14
N ALA A 50 -1.44 -10.40 4.17
CA ALA A 50 -1.90 -11.77 4.31
C ALA A 50 -0.88 -12.62 5.08
N ASP A 51 0.39 -12.24 5.02
CA ASP A 51 1.49 -12.92 5.70
C ASP A 51 1.71 -12.42 7.15
N GLY A 52 1.16 -11.26 7.51
CA GLY A 52 1.26 -10.65 8.83
C GLY A 52 2.61 -9.96 9.09
N SER A 53 3.32 -9.58 8.05
CA SER A 53 4.61 -8.87 8.11
C SER A 53 4.48 -7.44 8.64
N GLY A 54 3.28 -6.84 8.53
CA GLY A 54 3.02 -5.44 8.86
C GLY A 54 3.36 -4.46 7.73
N SER A 55 3.67 -4.98 6.54
CA SER A 55 3.92 -4.28 5.29
C SER A 55 3.17 -4.99 4.16
N ILE A 56 3.05 -4.37 3.00
CA ILE A 56 2.40 -4.98 1.83
C ILE A 56 3.47 -5.19 0.76
N ASP A 57 3.78 -6.43 0.44
CA ASP A 57 4.71 -6.73 -0.65
C ASP A 57 4.04 -6.54 -2.03
N PHE A 58 4.84 -6.59 -3.10
CA PHE A 58 4.30 -6.41 -4.45
C PHE A 58 3.30 -7.51 -4.85
N GLU A 59 3.47 -8.76 -4.39
CA GLU A 59 2.53 -9.84 -4.69
C GLU A 59 1.20 -9.62 -3.97
N GLU A 60 1.22 -9.23 -2.70
CA GLU A 60 0.04 -8.88 -1.89
C GLU A 60 -0.69 -7.66 -2.46
N PHE A 61 0.03 -6.66 -2.95
CA PHE A 61 -0.55 -5.50 -3.62
C PHE A 61 -1.28 -5.88 -4.92
N VAL A 62 -0.72 -6.81 -5.69
CA VAL A 62 -1.34 -7.32 -6.93
C VAL A 62 -2.57 -8.17 -6.60
N ASP A 63 -2.52 -9.01 -5.57
CA ASP A 63 -3.66 -9.83 -5.16
C ASP A 63 -4.84 -8.99 -4.62
N LEU A 64 -4.58 -7.75 -4.19
CA LEU A 64 -5.59 -6.82 -3.71
C LEU A 64 -6.36 -6.07 -4.81
N MET A 65 -5.77 -5.95 -6.02
CA MET A 65 -6.25 -5.09 -7.12
C MET A 65 -6.84 -5.88 -8.29
#